data_AF-A0A848WWB8-F1
#
_entry.id   AF-A0A848WWB8-F1
#
_cell.length_a   1.000
_cell.length_b   1.000
_cell.length_c   1.000
_cell.angle_alpha   90.00
_cell.angle_beta   90.00
_cell.angle_gamma   90.00
#
_symmetry.space_group_name_H-M   'P 1'
#
loop_
_entity.id
_entity.type
_entity.pdbx_description
1 polymer ?
#
loop_
_entity_poly.entity_id
_entity_poly.type
_entity_poly.pdbx_seq_one_letter_code
_entity_poly.pdbx_strand_id
1 'polypeptide(L)'
;GYFGPRDRVPGVWPADDYLICYAAAVRLLRERKRNRDRSFYWDMVRKIGRHTGLGDIGTEPGDGRNLDFATGCSRPDILMGLLELFRATDDRAFLDLACKVGDNILESRFENGLFKPDGPYKFTRTSRPESMALLHLAASLTGRSGEIPAYFPTKPYFACEIRSTDSKYSFDHNVIYTQLKEAGN
;
A
#
# COMPACT_ATOMS: atom_id res chain seq x y z
N GLY A 1 -30.61 0.01 8.95
CA GLY A 1 -29.94 -0.63 10.09
C GLY A 1 -28.49 -0.18 10.15
N TYR A 2 -27.67 -0.77 11.02
CA TYR A 2 -26.26 -0.37 11.20
C TYR A 2 -25.44 -0.39 9.88
N PHE A 3 -25.68 -1.38 9.02
CA PHE A 3 -24.98 -1.54 7.75
C PHE A 3 -25.58 -0.75 6.58
N GLY A 4 -26.52 0.17 6.82
CA GLY A 4 -27.14 1.00 5.79
C GLY A 4 -28.66 0.81 5.65
N PRO A 5 -29.28 1.48 4.66
CA PRO A 5 -30.71 1.39 4.40
C PRO A 5 -31.09 0.00 3.85
N ARG A 6 -32.38 -0.34 3.91
CA ARG A 6 -32.91 -1.69 3.63
C ARG A 6 -32.61 -2.17 2.20
N ASP A 7 -32.51 -1.24 1.26
CA ASP A 7 -32.27 -1.42 -0.17
C ASP A 7 -30.78 -1.39 -0.56
N ARG A 8 -29.87 -1.26 0.42
CA ARG A 8 -28.43 -1.28 0.14
C ARG A 8 -27.98 -2.66 -0.33
N VAL A 9 -27.41 -2.72 -1.54
CA VAL A 9 -26.69 -3.90 -2.05
C VAL A 9 -25.19 -3.72 -1.78
N PRO A 10 -24.53 -4.62 -1.01
CA PRO A 10 -23.08 -4.57 -0.82
C PRO A 10 -22.32 -4.79 -2.13
N GLY A 11 -21.37 -3.91 -2.43
CA GLY A 11 -20.47 -4.05 -3.58
C GLY A 11 -19.24 -4.91 -3.26
N VAL A 12 -18.53 -5.32 -4.31
CA VAL A 12 -17.21 -5.95 -4.21
C VAL A 12 -16.19 -4.89 -3.79
N TRP A 13 -15.34 -5.21 -2.83
CA TRP A 13 -14.22 -4.37 -2.41
C TRP A 13 -12.91 -4.91 -2.97
N PRO A 14 -12.03 -4.05 -3.53
CA PRO A 14 -10.71 -4.48 -4.01
C PRO A 14 -9.85 -4.98 -2.85
N ALA A 15 -8.98 -5.95 -3.14
CA ALA A 15 -8.12 -6.60 -2.16
C ALA A 15 -6.69 -6.02 -2.12
N ASP A 16 -6.46 -4.90 -2.80
CA ASP A 16 -5.12 -4.38 -3.10
C ASP A 16 -4.32 -4.06 -1.84
N ASP A 17 -4.98 -3.42 -0.87
CA ASP A 17 -4.41 -3.05 0.43
C ASP A 17 -3.91 -4.27 1.25
N TYR A 18 -4.31 -5.49 0.86
CA TYR A 18 -3.96 -6.72 1.56
C TYR A 18 -2.70 -7.41 1.01
N LEU A 19 -2.04 -6.89 -0.04
CA LEU A 19 -0.83 -7.51 -0.59
C LEU A 19 0.23 -7.76 0.51
N ILE A 20 0.47 -6.76 1.36
CA ILE A 20 1.39 -6.86 2.49
C ILE A 20 1.05 -8.01 3.44
N CYS A 21 -0.24 -8.24 3.72
CA CYS A 21 -0.69 -9.30 4.63
C CYS A 21 -0.46 -10.68 4.02
N TYR A 22 -0.83 -10.87 2.74
CA TYR A 22 -0.61 -12.13 2.04
C TYR A 22 0.88 -12.43 1.85
N ALA A 23 1.68 -11.42 1.49
CA ALA A 23 3.14 -11.56 1.36
C ALA A 23 3.82 -11.88 2.70
N ALA A 24 3.42 -11.21 3.79
CA ALA A 24 3.91 -11.54 5.13
C ALA A 24 3.53 -12.95 5.56
N ALA A 25 2.33 -13.42 5.23
CA ALA A 25 1.92 -14.81 5.47
C ALA A 25 2.81 -15.81 4.71
N VAL A 26 3.11 -15.55 3.42
CA VAL A 26 4.07 -16.35 2.65
C VAL A 26 5.43 -16.42 3.34
N ARG A 27 5.95 -15.27 3.82
CA ARG A 27 7.24 -15.22 4.54
C ARG A 27 7.21 -16.07 5.81
N LEU A 28 6.20 -15.89 6.66
CA LEU A 28 6.09 -16.59 7.95
C LEU A 28 5.86 -18.10 7.79
N LEU A 29 5.25 -18.52 6.67
CA LEU A 29 4.99 -19.91 6.37
C LEU A 29 6.16 -20.63 5.67
N ARG A 30 7.20 -19.90 5.23
CA ARG A 30 8.43 -20.49 4.63
C ARG A 30 9.07 -21.55 5.51
N GLU A 31 9.00 -21.38 6.83
CA GLU A 31 9.68 -22.25 7.81
C GLU A 31 8.87 -23.52 8.17
N ARG A 32 7.60 -23.62 7.75
CA ARG A 32 6.74 -24.77 8.06
C ARG A 32 6.77 -25.81 6.93
N LYS A 33 7.30 -27.00 7.23
CA LYS A 33 7.55 -28.16 6.33
C LYS A 33 6.34 -28.75 5.58
N ARG A 34 5.13 -28.24 5.76
CA ARG A 34 3.90 -28.80 5.18
C ARG A 34 3.03 -27.65 4.76
N ASN A 35 2.71 -27.45 3.47
CA ASN A 35 2.05 -26.18 3.15
C ASN A 35 1.14 -26.16 1.93
N ARG A 36 -0.05 -26.75 2.11
CA ARG A 36 -1.22 -26.40 1.30
C ARG A 36 -1.56 -24.92 1.45
N ASP A 37 -1.38 -24.37 2.65
CA ASP A 37 -1.74 -22.99 2.97
C ASP A 37 -0.84 -21.98 2.24
N ARG A 38 0.47 -22.23 2.12
CA ARG A 38 1.40 -21.35 1.37
C ARG A 38 0.99 -21.16 -0.09
N SER A 39 0.49 -22.21 -0.75
CA SER A 39 0.02 -22.11 -2.14
C SER A 39 -1.18 -21.17 -2.26
N PHE A 40 -2.11 -21.21 -1.29
CA PHE A 40 -3.22 -20.25 -1.23
C PHE A 40 -2.73 -18.81 -1.05
N TYR A 41 -1.83 -18.54 -0.10
CA TYR A 41 -1.31 -17.18 0.10
C TYR A 41 -0.54 -16.68 -1.13
N TRP A 42 0.26 -17.54 -1.78
CA TRP A 42 0.97 -17.18 -3.01
C TRP A 42 0.01 -16.85 -4.15
N ASP A 43 -1.04 -17.65 -4.35
CA ASP A 43 -2.07 -17.37 -5.36
C ASP A 43 -2.78 -16.04 -5.11
N MET A 44 -3.04 -15.68 -3.85
CA MET A 44 -3.58 -14.36 -3.49
C MET A 44 -2.62 -13.22 -3.81
N VAL A 45 -1.33 -13.34 -3.46
CA VAL A 45 -0.30 -12.36 -3.84
C VAL A 45 -0.25 -12.21 -5.37
N ARG A 46 -0.25 -13.32 -6.11
CA ARG A 46 -0.22 -13.32 -7.57
C ARG A 46 -1.42 -12.60 -8.18
N LYS A 47 -2.63 -12.88 -7.68
CA LYS A 47 -3.87 -12.23 -8.13
C LYS A 47 -3.85 -10.73 -7.86
N ILE A 48 -3.45 -10.32 -6.65
CA ILE A 48 -3.33 -8.90 -6.30
C ILE A 48 -2.23 -8.22 -7.14
N GLY A 49 -1.08 -8.86 -7.34
CA GLY A 49 0.01 -8.34 -8.17
C GLY A 49 -0.44 -8.08 -9.62
N ARG A 50 -1.16 -9.03 -10.22
CA ARG A 50 -1.75 -8.83 -11.55
C ARG A 50 -2.75 -7.68 -11.60
N HIS A 51 -3.63 -7.59 -10.60
CA HIS A 51 -4.63 -6.51 -10.53
C HIS A 51 -4.01 -5.13 -10.34
N THR A 52 -2.92 -5.05 -9.58
CA THR A 52 -2.21 -3.80 -9.24
C THR A 52 -1.13 -3.42 -10.25
N GLY A 53 -1.06 -4.13 -11.38
CA GLY A 53 -0.15 -3.80 -12.48
C GLY A 53 1.31 -4.15 -12.22
N LEU A 54 1.59 -5.14 -11.37
CA LEU A 54 2.96 -5.63 -11.10
C LEU A 54 3.42 -6.72 -12.08
N GLY A 55 2.55 -7.11 -13.01
CA GLY A 55 2.74 -8.28 -13.87
C GLY A 55 2.39 -9.59 -13.15
N ASP A 56 3.05 -10.67 -13.55
CA ASP A 56 2.85 -12.00 -12.99
C ASP A 56 4.06 -12.41 -12.13
N ILE A 57 3.84 -12.67 -10.84
CA ILE A 57 4.91 -13.11 -9.93
C ILE A 57 5.27 -14.60 -10.10
N GLY A 58 4.53 -15.34 -10.92
CA GLY A 58 4.72 -16.77 -11.14
C GLY A 58 3.75 -17.65 -10.35
N THR A 59 3.65 -18.92 -10.74
CA THR A 59 2.84 -19.95 -10.03
C THR A 59 3.45 -20.37 -8.71
N GLU A 60 4.78 -20.30 -8.62
CA GLU A 60 5.56 -20.59 -7.42
C GLU A 60 6.74 -19.61 -7.33
N PRO A 61 7.36 -19.44 -6.15
CA PRO A 61 8.53 -18.59 -6.00
C PRO A 61 9.67 -19.01 -6.94
N GLY A 62 10.11 -18.07 -7.80
CA GLY A 62 11.22 -18.27 -8.73
C GLY A 62 10.88 -18.98 -10.04
N ASP A 63 9.61 -19.38 -10.26
CA ASP A 63 9.18 -20.07 -11.48
C ASP A 63 8.12 -19.28 -12.27
N GLY A 64 8.29 -19.17 -13.59
CA GLY A 64 7.29 -18.62 -14.51
C GLY A 64 6.91 -17.15 -14.30
N ARG A 65 7.78 -16.33 -13.69
CA ARG A 65 7.52 -14.90 -13.45
C ARG A 65 7.62 -14.06 -14.74
N ASN A 66 6.75 -13.08 -14.85
CA ASN A 66 6.76 -12.01 -15.86
C ASN A 66 6.38 -10.69 -15.17
N LEU A 67 7.29 -10.17 -14.36
CA LEU A 67 7.11 -8.92 -13.62
C LEU A 67 7.12 -7.72 -14.56
N ASP A 68 6.29 -6.72 -14.27
CA ASP A 68 6.20 -5.50 -15.07
C ASP A 68 7.05 -4.37 -14.48
N PHE A 69 8.27 -4.22 -15.00
CA PHE A 69 9.18 -3.13 -14.62
C PHE A 69 8.82 -1.77 -15.27
N ALA A 70 7.84 -1.73 -16.16
CA ALA A 70 7.28 -0.50 -16.72
C ALA A 70 6.02 -0.04 -15.96
N THR A 71 5.66 -0.70 -14.85
CA THR A 71 4.48 -0.39 -14.06
C THR A 71 4.40 1.09 -13.64
N GLY A 72 3.19 1.65 -13.71
CA GLY A 72 2.86 2.96 -13.15
C GLY A 72 2.40 2.92 -11.68
N CYS A 73 2.45 1.75 -11.03
CA CYS A 73 2.01 1.60 -9.65
C CYS A 73 2.84 2.50 -8.72
N SER A 74 2.16 3.36 -7.95
CA SER A 74 2.76 4.33 -7.04
C SER A 74 2.20 4.18 -5.61
N ARG A 75 1.84 2.94 -5.23
CA ARG A 75 1.12 2.64 -4.00
C ARG A 75 2.08 2.20 -2.88
N PRO A 76 2.10 2.86 -1.72
CA PRO A 76 3.06 2.55 -0.65
C PRO A 76 2.81 1.18 0.02
N ASP A 77 1.56 0.75 0.14
CA ASP A 77 1.20 -0.58 0.63
C ASP A 77 1.68 -1.70 -0.30
N ILE A 78 1.66 -1.46 -1.62
CA ILE A 78 2.19 -2.38 -2.62
C ILE A 78 3.71 -2.47 -2.54
N LEU A 79 4.40 -1.34 -2.40
CA LEU A 79 5.84 -1.31 -2.13
C LEU A 79 6.18 -2.17 -0.90
N MET A 80 5.46 -2.00 0.21
CA MET A 80 5.68 -2.81 1.41
C MET A 80 5.41 -4.30 1.17
N GLY A 81 4.40 -4.65 0.37
CA GLY A 81 4.15 -6.03 -0.06
C GLY A 81 5.30 -6.64 -0.85
N LEU A 82 5.91 -5.87 -1.77
CA LEU A 82 7.09 -6.30 -2.54
C LEU A 82 8.30 -6.53 -1.62
N LEU A 83 8.51 -5.68 -0.61
CA LEU A 83 9.58 -5.89 0.38
C LEU A 83 9.35 -7.17 1.20
N GLU A 84 8.11 -7.48 1.56
CA GLU A 84 7.79 -8.76 2.23
C GLU A 84 8.05 -9.97 1.30
N LEU A 85 7.77 -9.86 0.00
CA LEU A 85 8.10 -10.91 -0.98
C LEU A 85 9.60 -11.09 -1.15
N PHE A 86 10.36 -9.99 -1.25
CA PHE A 86 11.82 -10.04 -1.26
C PHE A 86 12.34 -10.77 -0.02
N ARG A 87 11.87 -10.43 1.17
CA ARG A 87 12.26 -11.12 2.42
C ARG A 87 11.83 -12.60 2.44
N ALA A 88 10.70 -12.94 1.82
CA ALA A 88 10.19 -14.31 1.76
C ALA A 88 10.99 -15.21 0.81
N THR A 89 11.52 -14.64 -0.28
CA THR A 89 12.06 -15.41 -1.41
C THR A 89 13.56 -15.21 -1.62
N ASP A 90 14.13 -14.15 -1.05
CA ASP A 90 15.47 -13.64 -1.34
C ASP A 90 15.68 -13.25 -2.82
N ASP A 91 14.57 -13.05 -3.55
CA ASP A 91 14.57 -12.77 -4.97
C ASP A 91 14.65 -11.25 -5.22
N ARG A 92 15.82 -10.80 -5.67
CA ARG A 92 16.10 -9.39 -5.94
C ARG A 92 15.16 -8.74 -6.94
N ALA A 93 14.50 -9.49 -7.82
CA ALA A 93 13.56 -8.90 -8.76
C ALA A 93 12.38 -8.22 -8.06
N PHE A 94 11.96 -8.69 -6.88
CA PHE A 94 10.96 -8.00 -6.07
C PHE A 94 11.49 -6.71 -5.44
N LEU A 95 12.77 -6.68 -5.06
CA LEU A 95 13.42 -5.46 -4.57
C LEU A 95 13.58 -4.43 -5.70
N ASP A 96 13.97 -4.87 -6.90
CA ASP A 96 14.08 -4.00 -8.08
C ASP A 96 12.72 -3.43 -8.48
N LEU A 97 11.66 -4.26 -8.44
CA LEU A 97 10.29 -3.78 -8.69
C LEU A 97 9.83 -2.82 -7.58
N ALA A 98 10.21 -3.06 -6.32
CA ALA A 98 9.94 -2.12 -5.23
C ALA A 98 10.65 -0.78 -5.44
N CYS A 99 11.87 -0.77 -6.01
CA CYS A 99 12.55 0.46 -6.41
C CYS A 99 11.74 1.21 -7.46
N LYS A 100 11.26 0.52 -8.50
CA LYS A 100 10.41 1.14 -9.53
C LYS A 100 9.14 1.77 -8.95
N VAL A 101 8.46 1.08 -8.03
CA VAL A 101 7.30 1.64 -7.32
C VAL A 101 7.69 2.84 -6.45
N GLY A 102 8.86 2.79 -5.80
CA GLY A 102 9.42 3.90 -5.04
C GLY A 102 9.68 5.14 -5.90
N ASP A 103 10.27 4.97 -7.08
CA ASP A 103 10.49 6.03 -8.06
C ASP A 103 9.15 6.66 -8.47
N ASN A 104 8.15 5.84 -8.79
CA ASN A 104 6.81 6.31 -9.15
C ASN A 104 6.16 7.10 -8.00
N ILE A 105 6.37 6.70 -6.74
CA ILE A 105 5.87 7.45 -5.56
C ILE A 105 6.53 8.83 -5.51
N LEU A 106 7.85 8.91 -5.67
CA LEU A 106 8.56 10.18 -5.65
C LEU A 106 8.10 11.09 -6.80
N GLU A 107 8.02 10.56 -8.01
CA GLU A 107 7.62 11.32 -9.20
C GLU A 107 6.17 11.84 -9.11
N SER A 108 5.23 11.02 -8.65
CA SER A 108 3.80 11.37 -8.69
C SER A 108 3.29 12.03 -7.40
N ARG A 109 3.91 11.76 -6.24
CA ARG A 109 3.41 12.17 -4.92
C ARG A 109 4.29 13.17 -4.20
N PHE A 110 5.57 13.35 -4.54
CA PHE A 110 6.43 14.26 -3.78
C PHE A 110 6.45 15.66 -4.41
N GLU A 111 5.88 16.64 -3.71
CA GLU A 111 5.79 18.02 -4.18
C GLU A 111 6.06 18.97 -3.01
N ASN A 112 6.93 19.97 -3.21
CA ASN A 112 7.26 20.99 -2.21
C ASN A 112 7.67 20.43 -0.83
N GLY A 113 8.43 19.34 -0.81
CA GLY A 113 8.94 18.73 0.42
C GLY A 113 7.94 17.84 1.17
N LEU A 114 6.73 17.64 0.64
CA LEU A 114 5.68 16.84 1.25
C LEU A 114 5.13 15.80 0.26
N PHE A 115 4.61 14.69 0.80
CA PHE A 115 3.83 13.74 0.00
C PHE A 115 2.39 14.21 -0.13
N LYS A 116 1.91 14.43 -1.35
CA LYS A 116 0.53 14.84 -1.65
C LYS A 116 -0.39 13.64 -1.88
N PRO A 117 -1.70 13.78 -1.61
CA PRO A 117 -2.70 12.76 -1.93
C PRO A 117 -2.90 12.56 -3.43
N ASP A 118 -3.59 11.47 -3.76
CA ASP A 118 -4.11 11.25 -5.11
C ASP A 118 -5.32 12.09 -5.42
N GLY A 119 -5.06 13.34 -5.78
CA GLY A 119 -6.09 14.27 -6.21
C GLY A 119 -5.68 15.73 -5.99
N PRO A 120 -6.48 16.68 -6.51
CA PRO A 120 -6.21 18.10 -6.43
C PRO A 120 -6.58 18.68 -5.06
N TYR A 121 -6.08 18.07 -3.97
CA TYR A 121 -6.41 18.48 -2.61
C TYR A 121 -5.52 19.63 -2.14
N LYS A 122 -6.11 20.55 -1.36
CA LYS A 122 -5.46 21.73 -0.78
C LYS A 122 -4.47 21.36 0.32
N PHE A 123 -4.82 20.36 1.13
CA PHE A 123 -4.05 19.96 2.29
C PHE A 123 -3.49 18.54 2.15
N THR A 124 -2.31 18.31 2.73
CA THR A 124 -1.76 16.97 2.90
C THR A 124 -1.44 16.68 4.37
N ARG A 125 -1.34 15.39 4.70
CA ARG A 125 -0.93 14.94 6.04
C ARG A 125 0.59 14.86 6.09
N THR A 126 1.15 15.05 7.26
CA THR A 126 2.58 14.75 7.51
C THR A 126 2.80 13.26 7.78
N SER A 127 1.78 12.56 8.29
CA SER A 127 1.79 11.11 8.59
C SER A 127 1.43 10.23 7.38
N ARG A 128 1.91 10.61 6.19
CA ARG A 128 1.62 9.88 4.94
C ARG A 128 2.45 8.59 4.86
N PRO A 129 1.85 7.44 4.48
CA PRO A 129 2.54 6.15 4.45
C PRO A 129 3.71 6.09 3.46
N GLU A 130 3.72 6.94 2.45
CA GLU A 130 4.76 7.06 1.42
C GLU A 130 6.17 7.25 2.04
N SER A 131 6.30 8.11 3.04
CA SER A 131 7.60 8.38 3.68
C SER A 131 8.14 7.14 4.41
N MET A 132 7.28 6.44 5.15
CA MET A 132 7.65 5.23 5.87
C MET A 132 7.97 4.08 4.90
N ALA A 133 7.17 3.93 3.84
CA ALA A 133 7.41 2.92 2.81
C ALA A 133 8.78 3.12 2.11
N LEU A 134 9.10 4.37 1.73
CA LEU A 134 10.39 4.71 1.13
C LEU A 134 11.55 4.54 2.11
N LEU A 135 11.34 4.81 3.41
CA LEU A 135 12.35 4.54 4.44
C LEU A 135 12.64 3.04 4.57
N HIS A 136 11.61 2.19 4.54
CA HIS A 136 11.78 0.73 4.52
C HIS A 136 12.48 0.23 3.25
N LEU A 137 12.20 0.84 2.09
CA LEU A 137 12.91 0.55 0.84
C LEU A 137 14.40 0.88 0.98
N ALA A 138 14.73 2.11 1.41
CA ALA A 138 16.11 2.54 1.62
C ALA A 138 16.86 1.62 2.59
N ALA A 139 16.23 1.27 3.71
CA ALA A 139 16.80 0.35 4.68
C ALA A 139 17.05 -1.05 4.10
N SER A 140 16.16 -1.53 3.22
CA SER A 140 16.32 -2.82 2.55
C SER A 140 17.47 -2.81 1.53
N LEU A 141 17.66 -1.70 0.83
CA LEU A 141 18.79 -1.49 -0.08
C LEU A 141 20.14 -1.44 0.66
N THR A 142 20.16 -0.86 1.87
CA THR A 142 21.39 -0.75 2.68
C THR A 142 21.62 -1.89 3.66
N GLY A 143 20.72 -2.90 3.71
CA GLY A 143 20.81 -4.00 4.68
C GLY A 143 20.54 -3.59 6.14
N ARG A 144 19.85 -2.46 6.36
CA ARG A 144 19.53 -1.87 7.68
C ARG A 144 18.07 -2.03 8.08
N SER A 145 17.35 -2.98 7.48
CA SER A 145 15.91 -3.19 7.74
C SER A 145 15.57 -3.47 9.21
N GLY A 146 16.53 -3.95 10.01
CA GLY A 146 16.36 -4.17 11.46
C GLY A 146 16.41 -2.92 12.33
N GLU A 147 16.78 -1.77 11.75
CA GLU A 147 16.92 -0.49 12.48
C GLU A 147 15.67 0.40 12.34
N ILE A 148 14.75 0.05 11.45
CA ILE A 148 13.54 0.81 11.20
C ILE A 148 12.38 0.20 11.99
N PRO A 149 11.52 1.02 12.63
CA PRO A 149 10.30 0.53 13.28
C PRO A 149 9.42 -0.29 12.32
N ALA A 150 8.63 -1.21 12.87
CA ALA A 150 7.71 -1.99 12.05
C ALA A 150 6.67 -1.09 11.36
N TYR A 151 6.40 -1.37 10.08
CA TYR A 151 5.35 -0.70 9.32
C TYR A 151 3.97 -1.16 9.78
N PHE A 152 3.13 -0.21 10.20
CA PHE A 152 1.71 -0.43 10.44
C PHE A 152 0.91 0.53 9.56
N PRO A 153 0.05 0.05 8.64
CA PRO A 153 -0.75 0.90 7.76
C PRO A 153 -1.93 1.52 8.52
N THR A 154 -1.64 2.31 9.55
CA THR A 154 -2.64 3.02 10.33
C THR A 154 -2.95 4.37 9.69
N LYS A 155 -4.23 4.74 9.72
CA LYS A 155 -4.70 6.06 9.30
C LYS A 155 -5.35 6.72 10.51
N PRO A 156 -4.56 7.36 11.40
CA PRO A 156 -5.13 8.07 12.53
C PRO A 156 -6.06 9.18 12.01
N TYR A 157 -7.09 9.46 12.80
CA TYR A 157 -8.07 10.50 12.53
C TYR A 157 -8.48 11.16 13.85
N PHE A 158 -8.95 12.39 13.74
CA PHE A 158 -9.61 13.08 14.85
C PHE A 158 -11.12 13.04 14.61
N ALA A 159 -11.87 12.65 15.64
CA ALA A 159 -13.32 12.71 15.66
C ALA A 159 -13.75 13.75 16.69
N CYS A 160 -14.27 14.88 16.23
CA CYS A 160 -14.68 15.99 17.08
C CYS A 160 -15.75 16.85 16.41
N GLU A 161 -16.34 17.74 17.19
CA GLU A 161 -17.16 18.81 16.65
C GLU A 161 -16.26 19.81 15.92
N ILE A 162 -16.57 20.06 14.64
CA ILE A 162 -15.86 21.05 13.84
C ILE A 162 -16.86 22.17 13.57
N ARG A 163 -16.52 23.40 14.01
CA ARG A 163 -17.41 24.56 13.96
C ARG A 163 -17.97 24.87 12.57
N SER A 164 -17.26 24.51 11.51
CA SER A 164 -17.69 24.72 10.11
C SER A 164 -18.67 23.67 9.59
N THR A 165 -19.03 22.68 10.41
CA THR A 165 -19.96 21.60 10.05
C THR A 165 -21.15 21.62 10.99
N ASP A 166 -22.37 21.49 10.47
CA ASP A 166 -23.59 21.33 11.30
C ASP A 166 -23.68 19.92 11.95
N SER A 167 -22.61 19.13 11.89
CA SER A 167 -22.54 17.77 12.43
C SER A 167 -21.83 17.76 13.79
N LYS A 168 -22.45 17.10 14.77
CA LYS A 168 -21.84 16.80 16.07
C LYS A 168 -20.70 15.77 15.99
N TYR A 169 -20.62 15.03 14.88
CA TYR A 169 -19.57 14.03 14.64
C TYR A 169 -18.94 14.30 13.27
N SER A 170 -17.81 14.99 13.30
CA SER A 170 -17.01 15.28 12.10
C SER A 170 -15.64 14.65 12.24
N PHE A 171 -15.11 14.20 11.11
CA PHE A 171 -13.77 13.63 11.03
C PHE A 171 -12.85 14.55 10.23
N ASP A 172 -11.64 14.77 10.72
CA ASP A 172 -10.62 15.56 10.04
C ASP A 172 -10.39 15.11 8.58
N HIS A 173 -10.41 13.80 8.33
CA HIS A 173 -10.26 13.22 6.98
C HIS A 173 -11.35 13.64 6.01
N ASN A 174 -12.57 13.93 6.48
CA ASN A 174 -13.70 14.33 5.64
C ASN A 174 -13.85 15.84 5.49
N VAL A 175 -13.25 16.62 6.38
CA VAL A 175 -13.46 18.08 6.43
C VAL A 175 -12.23 18.88 6.01
N ILE A 176 -11.03 18.41 6.37
CA ILE A 176 -9.77 19.11 6.06
C ILE A 176 -9.15 18.52 4.78
N TYR A 177 -8.93 17.20 4.76
CA TYR A 177 -8.09 16.58 3.74
C TYR A 177 -8.80 16.27 2.42
N THR A 178 -10.10 16.54 2.33
CA THR A 178 -10.93 16.45 1.11
C THR A 178 -11.13 17.80 0.43
N GLN A 179 -10.67 18.90 1.03
CA GLN A 179 -10.80 20.22 0.42
C GLN A 179 -9.97 20.29 -0.86
N LEU A 180 -10.58 20.75 -1.94
CA LEU A 180 -9.93 20.91 -3.23
C LEU A 180 -9.11 22.21 -3.26
N LYS A 181 -8.02 22.23 -4.05
CA LYS A 181 -7.37 23.47 -4.44
C LYS A 181 -8.39 24.31 -5.20
N GLU A 182 -8.47 25.60 -4.90
CA GLU A 182 -9.26 26.52 -5.72
C GLU A 182 -8.67 26.51 -7.14
N ALA A 183 -9.55 26.45 -8.15
CA ALA A 183 -9.10 26.63 -9.53
C ALA A 183 -8.53 28.05 -9.64
N GLY A 184 -7.24 28.16 -9.92
CA GLY A 184 -6.57 29.46 -10.01
C GLY A 184 -7.20 30.34 -11.09
N ASN A 185 -7.45 31.61 -10.74
CA ASN A 185 -7.36 32.74 -11.66
C ASN A 185 -5.93 32.88 -12.17
#